data_AF-A0A8X7MN70-F1
#
_entry.id   AF-A0A8X7MN70-F1
#
_cell.length_a   1.000
_cell.length_b   1.000
_cell.length_c   1.000
_cell.angle_alpha   90.00
_cell.angle_beta   90.00
_cell.angle_gamma   90.00
#
_symmetry.space_group_name_H-M   'P 1'
#
loop_
_entity.id
_entity.type
_entity.pdbx_description
1 polymer ?
#
loop_
_entity_poly.entity_id
_entity_poly.type
_entity_poly.pdbx_seq_one_letter_code
_entity_poly.pdbx_strand_id
1 'polypeptide(L)'
;MDLYARFDLPPPPPPTVFSRDHTDGRARMPNFASVDEVSKFVDASRLWRHSRGANAFLIFGTAYLLVISLLVAAGILHKIYKRSFWVFRIVPRGQTNILIPNVHNSWALFVTPYLCILAASSIAHIIGDARDEPVVNISLWISIMWFPGIFAIWYQAWGLIAARLGDGTAAIDEALFAQFRFSVSITSCAQRVQ
;
A
#
# COMPACT_ATOMS: atom_id res chain seq x y z
N MET A 1 -39.18 -21.35 -22.82
CA MET A 1 -38.56 -21.13 -24.15
C MET A 1 -37.20 -20.51 -23.93
N ASP A 2 -36.14 -21.04 -24.55
CA ASP A 2 -34.78 -20.54 -24.39
C ASP A 2 -34.59 -19.21 -25.14
N LEU A 3 -33.97 -18.22 -24.50
CA LEU A 3 -33.78 -16.87 -25.02
C LEU A 3 -32.89 -16.89 -26.27
N TYR A 4 -31.93 -17.82 -26.33
CA TYR A 4 -31.06 -18.03 -27.48
C TYR A 4 -31.80 -18.59 -28.70
N ALA A 5 -32.76 -19.50 -28.48
CA ALA A 5 -33.60 -20.05 -29.54
C ALA A 5 -34.69 -19.07 -30.01
N ARG A 6 -35.15 -18.17 -29.14
CA ARG A 6 -36.18 -17.17 -29.47
C ARG A 6 -35.66 -16.04 -30.36
N PHE A 7 -34.41 -15.62 -30.15
CA PHE A 7 -33.80 -14.48 -30.83
C PHE A 7 -32.69 -14.88 -31.83
N ASP A 8 -32.54 -16.19 -32.10
CA ASP A 8 -31.54 -16.74 -33.02
C ASP A 8 -30.12 -16.22 -32.76
N LEU A 9 -29.73 -16.25 -31.48
CA LEU A 9 -28.44 -15.73 -31.03
C LEU A 9 -27.29 -16.68 -31.39
N PRO A 10 -26.10 -16.17 -31.73
CA PRO A 10 -24.97 -17.00 -32.10
C PRO A 10 -24.52 -17.91 -30.94
N PRO A 11 -24.01 -19.11 -31.24
CA PRO A 11 -23.49 -20.02 -30.23
C PRO A 11 -22.27 -19.41 -29.53
N PRO A 12 -22.01 -19.80 -28.26
CA PRO A 12 -20.92 -19.19 -27.52
C PRO A 12 -19.54 -19.52 -28.12
N PRO A 13 -18.58 -18.59 -28.06
CA PRO A 13 -17.24 -18.76 -28.62
C PRO A 13 -16.52 -19.95 -27.97
N PRO A 14 -15.62 -20.68 -28.66
CA PRO A 14 -14.95 -21.88 -28.14
C PRO A 14 -14.25 -21.62 -26.80
N PRO A 15 -14.20 -22.62 -25.89
CA PRO A 15 -13.65 -22.43 -24.56
C PRO A 15 -12.15 -22.15 -24.63
N THR A 16 -11.69 -21.19 -23.84
CA THR A 16 -10.26 -20.90 -23.65
C THR A 16 -9.75 -21.60 -22.38
N VAL A 17 -8.42 -21.61 -22.19
CA VAL A 17 -7.77 -22.16 -20.98
C VAL A 17 -8.25 -21.45 -19.69
N PHE A 18 -8.76 -20.21 -19.81
CA PHE A 18 -9.28 -19.43 -18.68
C PHE A 18 -10.78 -19.60 -18.46
N SER A 19 -11.46 -20.43 -19.25
CA SER A 19 -12.89 -20.67 -19.07
C SER A 19 -13.14 -21.57 -17.87
N ARG A 20 -14.03 -21.16 -16.97
CA ARG A 20 -14.47 -21.99 -15.84
C ARG A 20 -15.47 -23.06 -16.22
N ASP A 21 -16.18 -22.87 -17.33
CA ASP A 21 -17.21 -23.76 -17.83
C ASP A 21 -16.93 -24.09 -19.30
N HIS A 22 -16.86 -25.39 -19.61
CA HIS A 22 -16.55 -25.91 -20.94
C HIS A 22 -17.79 -26.40 -21.70
N THR A 23 -18.99 -26.23 -21.13
CA THR A 23 -20.23 -26.62 -21.78
C THR A 23 -20.66 -25.62 -22.85
N ASP A 24 -21.70 -25.98 -23.61
CA ASP A 24 -22.37 -25.08 -24.57
C ASP A 24 -23.19 -23.99 -23.89
N GLY A 25 -23.32 -24.01 -22.56
CA GLY A 25 -23.92 -22.94 -21.76
C GLY A 25 -22.94 -21.80 -21.41
N ARG A 26 -21.65 -21.94 -21.72
CA ARG A 26 -20.63 -20.95 -21.34
C ARG A 26 -20.93 -19.58 -21.93
N ALA A 27 -20.72 -18.53 -21.14
CA ALA A 27 -21.01 -17.16 -21.55
C ALA A 27 -22.46 -16.93 -22.06
N ARG A 28 -23.40 -17.85 -21.78
CA ARG A 28 -24.82 -17.62 -22.02
C ARG A 28 -25.43 -16.85 -20.86
N MET A 29 -26.27 -15.88 -21.21
CA MET A 29 -27.17 -15.24 -20.26
C MET A 29 -28.15 -16.30 -19.74
N PRO A 30 -28.38 -16.41 -18.42
CA PRO A 30 -29.39 -17.30 -17.89
C PRO A 30 -30.78 -16.97 -18.44
N ASN A 31 -31.62 -17.98 -18.62
CA ASN A 31 -33.02 -17.78 -18.97
C ASN A 31 -33.79 -17.32 -17.73
N PHE A 32 -34.07 -16.02 -17.64
CA PHE A 32 -34.85 -15.47 -16.53
C PHE A 32 -36.34 -15.74 -16.74
N ALA A 33 -36.96 -16.39 -15.77
CA ALA A 33 -38.40 -16.65 -15.74
C ALA A 33 -39.19 -15.50 -15.09
N SER A 34 -38.53 -14.67 -14.28
CA SER A 34 -39.14 -13.54 -13.57
C SER A 34 -38.23 -12.33 -13.45
N VAL A 35 -38.82 -11.15 -13.22
CA VAL A 35 -38.08 -9.90 -12.98
C VAL A 35 -37.22 -9.99 -11.72
N ASP A 36 -37.65 -10.77 -10.72
CA ASP A 36 -36.90 -11.00 -9.48
C ASP A 36 -35.59 -11.77 -9.73
N GLU A 37 -35.60 -12.75 -10.63
CA GLU A 37 -34.40 -13.48 -11.05
C GLU A 37 -33.41 -12.57 -11.80
N VAL A 38 -33.91 -11.67 -12.65
CA VAL A 38 -33.08 -10.66 -13.33
C VAL A 38 -32.43 -9.74 -12.30
N SER A 39 -33.20 -9.23 -11.34
CA SER A 39 -32.69 -8.35 -10.29
C SER A 39 -31.59 -9.03 -9.48
N LYS A 40 -31.82 -10.27 -9.05
CA LYS A 40 -30.83 -11.05 -8.29
C LYS A 40 -29.58 -11.36 -9.11
N PHE A 41 -29.72 -11.62 -10.40
CA PHE A 41 -28.57 -11.84 -11.28
C PHE A 41 -27.74 -10.58 -11.49
N VAL A 42 -28.39 -9.42 -11.70
CA VAL A 42 -27.70 -8.13 -11.81
C VAL A 42 -26.97 -7.81 -10.50
N ASP A 43 -27.62 -8.00 -9.35
CA ASP A 43 -26.98 -7.82 -8.05
C ASP A 43 -25.82 -8.80 -7.80
N ALA A 44 -25.93 -10.04 -8.27
CA ALA A 44 -24.86 -11.04 -8.20
C ALA A 44 -23.70 -10.73 -9.17
N SER A 45 -23.97 -10.02 -10.27
CA SER A 45 -22.98 -9.65 -11.28
C SER A 45 -22.12 -8.44 -10.88
N ARG A 46 -22.55 -7.68 -9.85
CA ARG A 46 -21.75 -6.58 -9.29
C ARG A 46 -20.49 -7.14 -8.64
N LEU A 47 -19.33 -6.66 -9.11
CA LEU A 47 -18.00 -7.01 -8.57
C LEU A 47 -17.93 -6.81 -7.04
N TRP A 48 -18.67 -5.85 -6.52
CA TRP A 48 -18.80 -5.55 -5.11
C TRP A 48 -20.22 -5.85 -4.62
N ARG A 49 -20.43 -7.04 -4.07
CA ARG A 49 -21.74 -7.41 -3.51
C ARG A 49 -21.92 -6.69 -2.18
N HIS A 50 -22.82 -5.71 -2.15
CA HIS A 50 -23.23 -5.06 -0.90
C HIS A 50 -23.92 -6.07 0.00
N SER A 51 -23.18 -6.59 0.98
CA SER A 51 -23.72 -7.46 2.02
C SER A 51 -23.80 -6.69 3.33
N ARG A 52 -24.81 -6.98 4.16
CA ARG A 52 -24.93 -6.40 5.52
C ARG A 52 -23.65 -6.55 6.34
N GLY A 53 -22.94 -7.68 6.20
CA GLY A 53 -21.65 -7.92 6.85
C GLY A 53 -20.54 -7.01 6.33
N ALA A 54 -20.47 -6.79 5.02
CA ALA A 54 -19.49 -5.88 4.43
C ALA A 54 -19.72 -4.42 4.86
N ASN A 55 -20.98 -3.97 4.94
CA ASN A 55 -21.29 -2.63 5.44
C ASN A 55 -20.93 -2.48 6.94
N ALA A 56 -21.28 -3.46 7.78
CA ALA A 56 -20.88 -3.45 9.19
C ALA A 56 -19.35 -3.42 9.38
N PHE A 57 -18.61 -4.17 8.55
CA PHE A 57 -17.15 -4.15 8.55
C PHE A 57 -16.59 -2.79 8.14
N LEU A 58 -17.18 -2.14 7.12
CA LEU A 58 -16.78 -0.80 6.69
C LEU A 58 -17.03 0.25 7.77
N ILE A 59 -18.17 0.19 8.46
CA ILE A 59 -18.48 1.09 9.59
C ILE A 59 -17.46 0.89 10.72
N PHE A 60 -17.20 -0.36 11.11
CA PHE A 60 -16.20 -0.68 12.13
C PHE A 60 -14.80 -0.19 11.73
N GLY A 61 -14.38 -0.48 10.49
CA GLY A 61 -13.09 -0.03 9.96
C GLY A 61 -12.96 1.49 9.95
N THR A 62 -14.04 2.20 9.59
CA THR A 62 -14.08 3.66 9.61
C THR A 62 -13.93 4.21 11.03
N ALA A 63 -14.66 3.67 12.01
CA ALA A 63 -14.55 4.06 13.41
C ALA A 63 -13.13 3.80 13.95
N TYR A 64 -12.56 2.64 13.62
CA TYR A 64 -11.19 2.29 13.99
C TYR A 64 -10.16 3.28 13.40
N LEU A 65 -10.29 3.65 12.12
CA LEU A 65 -9.42 4.63 11.46
C LEU A 65 -9.52 6.02 12.12
N LEU A 66 -10.72 6.45 12.51
CA LEU A 66 -10.91 7.71 13.23
C LEU A 66 -10.22 7.68 14.59
N VAL A 67 -10.36 6.60 15.36
CA VAL A 67 -9.70 6.44 16.65
C VAL A 67 -8.18 6.49 16.50
N ILE A 68 -7.61 5.75 15.54
CA ILE A 68 -6.16 5.81 15.28
C ILE A 68 -5.74 7.23 14.90
N SER A 69 -6.47 7.89 14.00
CA SER A 69 -6.15 9.24 13.56
C SER A 69 -6.10 10.22 14.74
N LEU A 70 -7.07 10.12 15.66
CA LEU A 70 -7.11 10.92 16.88
C LEU A 70 -5.92 10.63 17.81
N LEU A 71 -5.57 9.36 18.00
CA LEU A 71 -4.43 8.97 18.84
C LEU A 71 -3.10 9.48 18.27
N VAL A 72 -2.90 9.37 16.95
CA VAL A 72 -1.69 9.88 16.29
C VAL A 72 -1.64 11.41 16.39
N ALA A 73 -2.74 12.10 16.12
CA ALA A 73 -2.83 13.55 16.25
C ALA A 73 -2.57 14.03 17.69
N ALA A 74 -3.14 13.35 18.69
CA ALA A 74 -2.88 13.63 20.11
C ALA A 74 -1.41 13.40 20.47
N GLY A 75 -0.79 12.33 19.96
CA GLY A 75 0.63 12.06 20.14
C GLY A 75 1.53 13.15 19.54
N ILE A 76 1.19 13.65 18.35
CA ILE A 76 1.89 14.78 17.72
C ILE A 76 1.71 16.05 18.56
N LEU A 77 0.48 16.37 18.96
CA LEU A 77 0.17 17.56 19.75
C LEU A 77 0.88 17.54 21.10
N HIS A 78 0.95 16.38 21.76
CA HIS A 78 1.71 16.18 23.00
C HIS A 78 3.20 16.43 22.82
N LYS A 79 3.79 15.97 21.70
CA LYS A 79 5.20 16.26 21.37
C LYS A 79 5.43 17.73 21.06
N ILE A 80 4.49 18.40 20.40
CA ILE A 80 4.55 19.86 20.15
C ILE A 80 4.47 20.61 21.47
N TYR A 81 3.54 20.25 22.36
CA TYR A 81 3.40 20.85 23.68
C TYR A 81 4.67 20.70 24.52
N LYS A 82 5.29 19.51 24.50
CA LYS A 82 6.60 19.26 25.15
C LYS A 82 7.80 19.85 24.40
N ARG A 83 7.59 20.57 23.28
CA ARG A 83 8.64 21.10 22.39
C ARG A 83 9.67 20.04 21.95
N SER A 84 9.25 18.77 21.89
CA SER A 84 10.08 17.64 21.48
C SER A 84 9.77 17.17 20.06
N PHE A 85 8.84 17.84 19.37
CA PHE A 85 8.53 17.58 17.98
C PHE A 85 9.58 18.20 17.06
N TRP A 86 10.39 17.33 16.44
CA TRP A 86 11.32 17.70 15.39
C TRP A 86 11.29 16.62 14.30
N VAL A 87 11.25 17.04 13.04
CA VAL A 87 11.23 16.16 11.86
C VAL A 87 12.65 15.99 11.32
N PHE A 88 13.42 17.06 11.32
CA PHE A 88 14.81 17.10 10.89
C PHE A 88 15.67 17.75 11.96
N ARG A 89 16.81 17.13 12.28
CA ARG A 89 17.83 17.73 13.13
C ARG A 89 19.13 17.81 12.35
N ILE A 90 19.68 19.01 12.26
CA ILE A 90 21.01 19.23 11.70
C ILE A 90 22.01 19.03 12.84
N VAL A 91 22.95 18.11 12.65
CA VAL A 91 24.04 17.87 13.58
C VAL A 91 25.36 18.13 12.85
N PRO A 92 26.19 19.08 13.32
CA PRO A 92 27.51 19.30 12.74
C PRO A 92 28.41 18.10 13.06
N ARG A 93 29.02 17.47 12.05
CA ARG A 93 30.01 16.39 12.20
C ARG A 93 31.23 16.71 11.34
N GLY A 94 32.27 17.26 11.97
CA GLY A 94 33.48 17.69 11.26
C GLY A 94 33.20 18.85 10.30
N GLN A 95 33.59 18.72 9.02
CA GLN A 95 33.38 19.75 8.00
C GLN A 95 32.01 19.70 7.30
N THR A 96 31.17 18.70 7.61
CA THR A 96 29.86 18.54 6.97
C THR A 96 28.72 18.56 7.99
N ASN A 97 27.60 19.15 7.60
CA ASN A 97 26.37 19.15 8.39
C ASN A 97 25.54 17.93 7.98
N ILE A 98 25.29 17.03 8.92
CA ILE A 98 24.48 15.83 8.68
C ILE A 98 23.03 16.13 9.07
N LEU A 99 22.11 15.88 8.15
CA LEU A 99 20.67 15.95 8.38
C LEU A 99 20.19 14.60 8.92
N ILE A 100 19.82 14.55 10.19
CA ILE A 100 19.25 13.35 10.82
C ILE A 100 17.72 13.48 10.80
N PRO A 101 17.00 12.65 10.03
CA PRO A 101 15.54 12.64 10.06
C PRO A 101 15.02 11.85 11.28
N ASN A 102 13.98 12.37 11.95
CA ASN A 102 13.24 11.62 12.96
C ASN A 102 12.18 10.77 12.28
N VAL A 103 12.54 9.53 11.96
CA VAL A 103 11.68 8.59 11.22
C VAL A 103 10.26 8.51 11.79
N HIS A 104 10.09 8.45 13.11
CA HIS A 104 8.78 8.32 13.73
C HIS A 104 7.93 9.58 13.64
N ASN A 105 8.54 10.76 13.81
CA ASN A 105 7.83 12.03 13.67
C ASN A 105 7.49 12.32 12.21
N SER A 106 8.41 12.04 11.28
CA SER A 106 8.17 12.14 9.83
C SER A 106 7.05 11.21 9.40
N TRP A 107 7.11 9.94 9.81
CA TRP A 107 6.06 8.97 9.52
C TRP A 107 4.69 9.41 10.03
N ALA A 108 4.61 9.82 11.31
CA ALA A 108 3.35 10.28 11.90
C ALA A 108 2.80 11.52 11.15
N LEU A 109 3.66 12.43 10.73
CA LEU A 109 3.28 13.62 9.97
C LEU A 109 2.69 13.29 8.59
N PHE A 110 3.24 12.31 7.88
CA PHE A 110 2.71 11.89 6.56
C PHE A 110 1.50 10.95 6.66
N VAL A 111 1.45 10.09 7.69
CA VAL A 111 0.34 9.15 7.89
C VAL A 111 -0.92 9.83 8.38
N THR A 112 -0.83 10.87 9.22
CA THR A 112 -2.01 11.55 9.77
C THR A 112 -2.96 12.10 8.69
N PRO A 113 -2.54 12.95 7.74
CA PRO A 113 -3.44 13.45 6.70
C PRO A 113 -3.97 12.33 5.81
N TYR A 114 -3.15 11.31 5.56
CA TYR A 114 -3.56 10.13 4.81
C TYR A 114 -4.72 9.38 5.50
N LEU A 115 -4.61 9.11 6.81
CA LEU A 115 -5.68 8.46 7.57
C LEU A 115 -6.96 9.30 7.62
N CYS A 116 -6.84 10.63 7.72
CA CYS A 116 -7.99 11.54 7.68
C CYS A 116 -8.71 11.48 6.33
N ILE A 117 -7.96 11.50 5.22
CA ILE A 117 -8.52 11.37 3.87
C ILE A 117 -9.20 10.01 3.73
N LEU A 118 -8.54 8.94 4.18
CA LEU A 118 -9.09 7.58 4.12
C LEU A 118 -10.42 7.48 4.89
N ALA A 119 -10.47 8.00 6.13
CA ALA A 119 -11.69 8.03 6.93
C ALA A 119 -12.80 8.85 6.25
N ALA A 120 -12.48 10.03 5.70
CA ALA A 120 -13.44 10.85 4.96
C ALA A 120 -14.01 10.12 3.73
N SER A 121 -13.16 9.41 2.98
CA SER A 121 -13.58 8.60 1.83
C SER A 121 -14.45 7.42 2.25
N SER A 122 -14.13 6.74 3.36
CA SER A 122 -14.98 5.67 3.89
C SER A 122 -16.33 6.18 4.36
N ILE A 123 -16.39 7.36 4.99
CA ILE A 123 -17.65 8.03 5.34
C ILE A 123 -18.47 8.36 4.09
N ALA A 124 -17.84 8.95 3.07
CA ALA A 124 -18.51 9.24 1.81
C ALA A 124 -19.06 7.96 1.15
N HIS A 125 -18.35 6.84 1.29
CA HIS A 125 -18.81 5.55 0.79
C HIS A 125 -20.03 5.02 1.57
N ILE A 126 -20.03 5.12 2.90
CA ILE A 126 -21.17 4.73 3.74
C ILE A 126 -22.40 5.60 3.42
N ILE A 127 -22.20 6.91 3.20
CA ILE A 127 -23.29 7.82 2.81
C ILE A 127 -23.80 7.51 1.41
N GLY A 128 -22.90 7.23 0.46
CA GLY A 128 -23.27 6.85 -0.91
C GLY A 128 -24.07 5.54 -0.95
N ASP A 129 -23.66 4.54 -0.15
CA ASP A 129 -24.42 3.30 0.04
C ASP A 129 -25.82 3.57 0.62
N ALA A 130 -25.92 4.41 1.65
CA ALA A 130 -27.21 4.79 2.22
C ALA A 130 -28.12 5.58 1.26
N ARG A 131 -27.58 6.09 0.15
CA ARG A 131 -28.31 6.86 -0.88
C ARG A 131 -28.49 6.09 -2.20
N ASP A 132 -28.06 4.82 -2.26
CA ASP A 132 -28.03 4.01 -3.49
C ASP A 132 -27.26 4.68 -4.65
N GLU A 133 -26.26 5.50 -4.34
CA GLU A 133 -25.43 6.20 -5.33
C GLU A 133 -24.16 5.40 -5.66
N PRO A 134 -23.77 5.27 -6.94
CA PRO A 134 -22.58 4.53 -7.33
C PRO A 134 -21.30 5.26 -6.89
N VAL A 135 -20.53 4.64 -6.00
CA VAL A 135 -19.25 5.20 -5.53
C VAL A 135 -18.12 4.74 -6.45
N VAL A 136 -17.83 5.57 -7.47
CA VAL A 136 -16.86 5.28 -8.55
C VAL A 136 -15.41 5.13 -8.05
N ASN A 137 -15.10 5.62 -6.87
CA ASN A 137 -13.72 5.86 -6.45
C ASN A 137 -13.09 4.69 -5.66
N ILE A 138 -13.87 3.67 -5.27
CA ILE A 138 -13.50 2.72 -4.22
C ILE A 138 -12.23 1.91 -4.53
N SER A 139 -12.04 1.49 -5.79
CA SER A 139 -10.89 0.69 -6.23
C SER A 139 -9.58 1.50 -6.27
N LEU A 140 -9.70 2.80 -6.57
CA LEU A 140 -8.56 3.72 -6.55
C LEU A 140 -8.09 3.94 -5.10
N TRP A 141 -9.01 4.00 -4.14
CA TRP A 141 -8.72 4.20 -2.73
C TRP A 141 -7.95 3.04 -2.10
N ILE A 142 -8.34 1.79 -2.39
CA ILE A 142 -7.61 0.59 -1.91
C ILE A 142 -6.20 0.56 -2.48
N SER A 143 -6.03 0.97 -3.73
CA SER A 143 -4.72 1.01 -4.40
C SER A 143 -3.81 2.10 -3.83
N ILE A 144 -4.36 3.28 -3.50
CA ILE A 144 -3.60 4.39 -2.92
C ILE A 144 -3.14 4.13 -1.48
N MET A 145 -3.80 3.20 -0.77
CA MET A 145 -3.52 2.90 0.64
C MET A 145 -2.09 2.44 0.93
N TRP A 146 -1.44 1.81 -0.05
CA TRP A 146 -0.11 1.27 0.13
C TRP A 146 1.01 2.28 -0.08
N PHE A 147 0.74 3.40 -0.77
CA PHE A 147 1.75 4.39 -1.13
C PHE A 147 2.47 5.00 0.09
N PRO A 148 1.78 5.47 1.14
CA PRO A 148 2.46 6.02 2.32
C PRO A 148 3.32 4.98 3.05
N GLY A 149 2.85 3.72 3.11
CA GLY A 149 3.58 2.62 3.72
C GLY A 149 4.87 2.29 2.97
N ILE A 150 4.79 2.14 1.65
CA ILE A 150 5.95 1.90 0.79
C ILE A 150 6.93 3.08 0.84
N PHE A 151 6.41 4.31 0.81
CA PHE A 151 7.24 5.51 0.92
C PHE A 151 7.95 5.60 2.27
N ALA A 152 7.30 5.23 3.37
CA ALA A 152 7.93 5.19 4.68
C ALA A 152 9.07 4.18 4.76
N ILE A 153 8.88 2.98 4.20
CA ILE A 153 9.92 1.94 4.13
C ILE A 153 11.10 2.43 3.28
N TRP A 154 10.82 3.00 2.11
CA TRP A 154 11.85 3.57 1.24
C TRP A 154 12.62 4.70 1.95
N TYR A 155 11.91 5.59 2.63
CA TYR A 155 12.51 6.72 3.35
C TYR A 155 13.40 6.26 4.51
N GLN A 156 13.00 5.19 5.22
CA GLN A 156 13.83 4.56 6.25
C GLN A 156 15.12 3.97 5.67
N ALA A 157 15.02 3.26 4.55
CA ALA A 157 16.17 2.70 3.85
C ALA A 157 17.14 3.83 3.41
N TRP A 158 16.61 4.92 2.86
CA TRP A 158 17.41 6.07 2.45
C TRP A 158 18.12 6.74 3.64
N GLY A 159 17.41 6.99 4.75
CA GLY A 159 18.00 7.59 5.96
C GLY A 159 19.15 6.77 6.54
N LEU A 160 19.04 5.43 6.52
CA LEU A 160 20.11 4.51 6.93
C LEU A 160 21.35 4.59 6.02
N ILE A 161 21.14 4.68 4.70
CA ILE A 161 22.23 4.81 3.73
C ILE A 161 22.92 6.16 3.86
N ALA A 162 22.15 7.25 3.96
CA ALA A 162 22.68 8.60 4.11
C ALA A 162 23.49 8.78 5.40
N ALA A 163 23.04 8.18 6.51
CA ALA A 163 23.79 8.18 7.77
C ALA A 163 25.13 7.44 7.65
N ARG A 164 25.19 6.31 6.92
CA ARG A 164 26.43 5.56 6.71
C ARG A 164 27.45 6.29 5.83
N LEU A 165 26.99 7.01 4.80
CA LEU A 165 27.88 7.80 3.94
C LEU A 165 28.53 8.97 4.69
N GLY A 166 27.88 9.51 5.72
CA GLY A 166 28.42 10.56 6.59
C GLY A 166 29.46 10.09 7.62
N ASP A 167 29.58 8.77 7.85
CA ASP A 167 30.43 8.18 8.89
C ASP A 167 31.85 7.83 8.43
N GLY A 168 32.13 7.95 7.13
CA GLY A 168 33.49 7.80 6.63
C GLY A 168 33.57 7.00 5.35
N THR A 169 33.51 7.71 4.23
CA THR A 169 34.35 7.37 3.07
C THR A 169 35.84 7.27 3.44
N ALA A 170 36.27 7.78 4.60
CA ALA A 170 37.60 7.52 5.15
C ALA A 170 37.78 6.10 5.74
N ALA A 171 36.76 5.50 6.37
CA ALA A 171 36.94 4.25 7.12
C ALA A 171 36.77 2.98 6.26
N ILE A 172 35.93 3.03 5.22
CA ILE A 172 35.76 1.90 4.30
C ILE A 172 36.96 1.78 3.37
N ASP A 173 37.50 2.90 2.87
CA ASP A 173 38.72 2.87 2.06
C ASP A 173 39.91 2.40 2.90
N GLU A 174 40.08 2.87 4.13
CA GLU A 174 41.22 2.46 4.97
C GLU A 174 41.14 0.97 5.38
N ALA A 175 39.95 0.44 5.70
CA ALA A 175 39.76 -0.98 6.00
C ALA A 175 39.91 -1.89 4.77
N LEU A 176 39.39 -1.47 3.61
CA LEU A 176 39.51 -2.22 2.36
C LEU A 176 40.96 -2.18 1.85
N PHE A 177 41.64 -1.03 1.89
CA PHE A 177 43.06 -0.92 1.54
C PHE A 177 43.98 -1.62 2.54
N ALA A 178 43.69 -1.63 3.85
CA ALA A 178 44.45 -2.39 4.84
C ALA A 178 44.32 -3.90 4.61
N GLN A 179 43.12 -4.38 4.26
CA GLN A 179 42.87 -5.78 3.92
C GLN A 179 43.55 -6.20 2.62
N PHE A 180 43.59 -5.33 1.60
CA PHE A 180 44.36 -5.55 0.37
C PHE A 180 45.88 -5.48 0.58
N ARG A 181 46.38 -4.59 1.46
CA ARG A 181 47.83 -4.50 1.79
C ARG A 181 48.33 -5.74 2.52
N PHE A 182 47.53 -6.29 3.43
CA PHE A 182 47.85 -7.53 4.15
C PHE A 182 47.86 -8.74 3.18
N SER A 183 46.93 -8.78 2.24
CA SER A 183 46.88 -9.86 1.24
C SER A 183 48.01 -9.82 0.21
N VAL A 184 48.58 -8.65 -0.10
CA VAL A 184 49.74 -8.54 -1.01
C VAL A 184 51.07 -8.84 -0.29
N SER A 185 51.19 -8.50 1.00
CA SER A 185 52.42 -8.75 1.76
C SER A 185 52.62 -10.25 2.08
N ILE A 186 51.56 -11.00 2.33
CA ILE A 186 51.63 -12.46 2.55
C ILE A 186 52.04 -13.19 1.26
N THR A 187 51.56 -12.75 0.10
CA THR A 187 51.91 -13.37 -1.19
C THR A 187 53.34 -13.07 -1.63
N SER A 188 53.91 -11.91 -1.24
CA SER A 188 55.32 -11.59 -1.53
C SER A 188 56.33 -12.31 -0.62
N CYS A 189 55.92 -12.76 0.57
CA CYS A 189 56.81 -13.52 1.46
C CYS A 189 56.86 -15.02 1.10
N ALA A 190 55.79 -15.55 0.47
CA ALA A 190 55.71 -16.94 0.05
C ALA A 190 56.53 -17.28 -1.23
N GLN A 191 57.05 -16.27 -1.94
CA GLN A 191 57.77 -16.45 -3.21
C GLN A 191 59.30 -16.28 -3.11
N ARG A 192 59.85 -16.19 -1.90
CA ARG A 192 61.30 -16.09 -1.65
C ARG A 192 61.84 -17.25 -0.80
N VAL A 193 61.20 -18.41 -0.87
CA VAL A 193 61.70 -19.69 -0.32
C VAL A 193 61.34 -20.83 -1.28
N GLN A 194 61.89 -20.76 -2.49
CA GLN A 194 62.25 -21.90 -3.36
C GLN A 194 63.47 -21.47 -4.16
#